data_AF-A0A482ZNE9-F1
#
_entry.id   AF-A0A482ZNE9-F1
#
_cell.length_a   1.000
_cell.length_b   1.000
_cell.length_c   1.000
_cell.angle_alpha   90.00
_cell.angle_beta   90.00
_cell.angle_gamma   90.00
#
_symmetry.space_group_name_H-M   'P 1'
#
loop_
_entity.id
_entity.type
_entity.pdbx_description
1 polymer ?
#
loop_
_entity_poly.entity_id
_entity_poly.type
_entity_poly.pdbx_seq_one_letter_code
_entity_poly.pdbx_strand_id
1 'polypeptide(L)'
;MMKDDGFKLGTTRMKKALEGAGKLKLWIPQNMDAVVYFEGVLLKHWKRCTQGGVCNERGSSCFTKFHKIRSSSAFMNLWKVFLAPVDKDIAEDPIFYQYITRISFNNYITLNFPIPNPSVDATSQRAFPLTFEDTNALRYIAGYVCLNLYRKLMASSKPNKDDLILGIIDMIDDDREDADDPSASWVNLVDRGGLVHVHNSAHTLFTQLEEIIRRHMTRSKATEFSKDRLTEDLLKDDNILDSWSDIGVELEAEDKTELLGMIVKLYVTVRGFSFAASIVELYKQSLKKNLKGSRSLRTKLNANSEKSDEVADEQ
;
A
#
# COMPACT_ATOMS: atom_id res chain seq x y z
N MET A 1 -5.56 27.99 -0.21
CA MET A 1 -6.15 27.94 -1.57
C MET A 1 -5.76 26.60 -2.19
N MET A 2 -6.71 25.67 -2.37
CA MET A 2 -6.45 24.34 -2.95
C MET A 2 -6.14 24.45 -4.45
N LYS A 3 -5.16 23.69 -4.95
CA LYS A 3 -4.95 23.45 -6.38
C LYS A 3 -5.64 22.13 -6.77
N ASP A 4 -6.39 22.15 -7.87
CA ASP A 4 -7.15 21.00 -8.37
C ASP A 4 -6.28 20.19 -9.36
N ASP A 5 -5.89 18.97 -8.96
CA ASP A 5 -5.15 18.02 -9.81
C ASP A 5 -6.05 16.87 -10.32
N GLY A 6 -7.36 16.90 -10.01
CA GLY A 6 -8.24 15.71 -10.10
C GLY A 6 -9.12 15.59 -11.33
N PHE A 7 -9.42 16.68 -12.04
CA PHE A 7 -10.30 16.67 -13.20
C PHE A 7 -9.54 16.55 -14.52
N LYS A 8 -9.16 15.33 -14.91
CA LYS A 8 -8.77 15.06 -16.32
C LYS A 8 -10.04 15.02 -17.17
N LEU A 9 -10.24 16.07 -17.97
CA LEU A 9 -11.48 16.38 -18.70
C LEU A 9 -11.74 15.42 -19.87
N GLY A 10 -12.47 14.34 -19.62
CA GLY A 10 -12.91 13.40 -20.68
C GLY A 10 -14.41 13.45 -21.00
N THR A 11 -15.28 13.72 -20.02
CA THR A 11 -16.74 13.51 -20.16
C THR A 11 -17.56 14.79 -20.02
N THR A 12 -18.73 14.81 -20.67
CA THR A 12 -19.70 15.93 -20.58
C THR A 12 -20.14 16.20 -19.14
N ARG A 13 -20.29 15.15 -18.31
CA ARG A 13 -20.67 15.30 -16.90
C ARG A 13 -19.57 16.00 -16.07
N MET A 14 -18.29 15.68 -16.33
CA MET A 14 -17.16 16.34 -15.67
C MET A 14 -17.04 17.82 -16.05
N LYS A 15 -17.31 18.18 -17.32
CA LYS A 15 -17.35 19.58 -17.76
C LYS A 15 -18.44 20.37 -17.02
N LYS A 16 -19.64 19.79 -16.89
CA LYS A 16 -20.74 20.39 -16.12
C LYS A 16 -20.39 20.56 -14.64
N ALA A 17 -19.76 19.55 -14.02
CA ALA A 17 -19.29 19.65 -12.63
C ALA A 17 -18.25 20.78 -12.45
N LEU A 18 -17.36 20.98 -13.42
CA LEU A 18 -16.35 22.05 -13.38
C LEU A 18 -16.98 23.44 -13.54
N GLU A 19 -17.87 23.61 -14.52
CA GLU A 19 -18.62 24.86 -14.68
C GLU A 19 -19.39 25.20 -13.41
N GLY A 20 -20.00 24.16 -12.82
CA GLY A 20 -20.70 24.26 -11.58
C GLY A 20 -19.83 24.64 -10.38
N ALA A 21 -18.62 24.11 -10.30
CA ALA A 21 -17.61 24.54 -9.33
C ALA A 21 -17.32 26.04 -9.44
N GLY A 22 -17.25 26.55 -10.68
CA GLY A 22 -17.09 27.98 -10.97
C GLY A 22 -18.24 28.82 -10.41
N LYS A 23 -19.49 28.39 -10.64
CA LYS A 23 -20.68 29.06 -10.09
C LYS A 23 -20.70 29.04 -8.57
N LEU A 24 -20.40 27.88 -7.96
CA LEU A 24 -20.31 27.76 -6.50
C LEU A 24 -19.25 28.72 -5.92
N LYS A 25 -18.09 28.83 -6.57
CA LYS A 25 -17.00 29.73 -6.15
C LYS A 25 -17.42 31.20 -6.15
N LEU A 26 -18.26 31.62 -7.10
CA LEU A 26 -18.81 32.99 -7.15
C LEU A 26 -19.93 33.20 -6.13
N TRP A 27 -20.70 32.15 -5.82
CA TRP A 27 -21.82 32.19 -4.88
C TRP A 27 -21.37 32.23 -3.41
N ILE A 28 -20.30 31.52 -3.05
CA ILE A 28 -19.80 31.39 -1.66
C ILE A 28 -19.58 32.75 -0.96
N PRO A 29 -18.85 33.73 -1.55
CA PRO A 29 -18.59 35.00 -0.87
C PRO A 29 -19.85 35.79 -0.52
N GLN A 30 -20.96 35.56 -1.24
CA GLN A 30 -22.23 36.26 -1.06
C GLN A 30 -23.15 35.55 -0.06
N ASN A 31 -22.86 34.30 0.30
CA ASN A 31 -23.74 33.42 1.07
C ASN A 31 -22.99 32.70 2.20
N MET A 32 -22.09 33.41 2.86
CA MET A 32 -21.19 32.84 3.88
C MET A 32 -21.93 32.15 5.02
N ASP A 33 -23.07 32.68 5.47
CA ASP A 33 -23.84 32.07 6.56
C ASP A 33 -24.34 30.66 6.20
N ALA A 34 -24.82 30.48 4.97
CA ALA A 34 -25.25 29.18 4.46
C ALA A 34 -24.08 28.21 4.34
N VAL A 35 -22.91 28.70 3.92
CA VAL A 35 -21.68 27.91 3.82
C VAL A 35 -21.20 27.45 5.20
N VAL A 36 -21.16 28.36 6.18
CA VAL A 36 -20.74 28.06 7.56
C VAL A 36 -21.70 27.07 8.22
N TYR A 37 -23.01 27.26 8.04
CA TYR A 37 -24.00 26.30 8.51
C TYR A 37 -23.76 24.91 7.91
N PHE A 38 -23.61 24.84 6.59
CA PHE A 38 -23.41 23.59 5.87
C PHE A 38 -22.11 22.88 6.28
N GLU A 39 -21.01 23.62 6.42
CA GLU A 39 -19.74 23.12 6.93
C GLU A 39 -19.89 22.54 8.34
N GLY A 40 -20.63 23.23 9.22
CA GLY A 40 -20.93 22.75 10.56
C GLY A 40 -21.69 21.41 10.54
N VAL A 41 -22.59 21.20 9.59
CA VAL A 41 -23.29 19.92 9.42
C VAL A 41 -22.35 18.83 8.90
N LEU A 42 -21.52 19.12 7.89
CA LEU A 42 -20.51 18.17 7.40
C LEU A 42 -19.56 17.73 8.52
N LEU A 43 -19.08 18.68 9.33
CA LEU A 43 -18.18 18.39 10.45
C LEU A 43 -18.81 17.47 11.49
N LYS A 44 -20.12 17.62 11.78
CA LYS A 44 -20.85 16.69 12.66
C LYS A 44 -20.87 15.28 12.09
N HIS A 45 -21.08 15.12 10.78
CA HIS A 45 -21.00 13.81 10.12
C HIS A 45 -19.59 13.22 10.17
N TRP A 46 -18.56 14.02 9.94
CA TRP A 46 -17.15 13.58 10.04
C TRP A 46 -16.79 13.09 11.44
N LYS A 47 -17.15 13.86 12.48
CA LYS A 47 -16.98 13.44 13.87
C LYS A 47 -17.69 12.11 14.16
N ARG A 48 -18.89 11.91 13.62
CA ARG A 48 -19.62 10.63 13.78
C ARG A 48 -18.94 9.46 13.08
N CYS A 49 -18.29 9.70 11.93
CA CYS A 49 -17.49 8.67 11.26
C CYS A 49 -16.29 8.23 12.11
N THR A 50 -15.70 9.15 12.87
CA THR A 50 -14.46 8.91 13.63
C THR A 50 -14.69 8.60 15.11
N GLN A 51 -15.95 8.61 15.57
CA GLN A 51 -16.32 8.09 16.89
C GLN A 51 -16.00 6.60 16.99
N GLY A 52 -15.09 6.26 17.90
CA GLY A 52 -14.75 4.88 18.26
C GLY A 52 -13.40 4.34 17.77
N GLY A 53 -12.47 5.16 17.25
CA GLY A 53 -11.08 4.71 17.07
C GLY A 53 -10.26 5.39 15.97
N VAL A 54 -9.10 4.79 15.73
CA VAL A 54 -8.01 5.24 14.85
C VAL A 54 -8.41 5.16 13.38
N CYS A 55 -8.26 6.25 12.62
CA CYS A 55 -8.75 6.42 11.25
C CYS A 55 -7.62 6.43 10.21
N ASN A 56 -6.64 5.54 10.38
CA ASN A 56 -5.33 5.67 9.71
C ASN A 56 -5.21 4.82 8.44
N GLU A 57 -6.14 3.90 8.20
CA GLU A 57 -6.07 2.94 7.10
C GLU A 57 -7.31 3.02 6.19
N ARG A 58 -7.07 2.91 4.87
CA ARG A 58 -8.13 2.75 3.86
C ARG A 58 -8.75 1.36 4.02
N GLY A 59 -9.84 1.28 4.78
CA GLY A 59 -10.47 0.02 5.19
C GLY A 59 -10.95 0.03 6.64
N SER A 60 -10.49 1.00 7.43
CA SER A 60 -10.94 1.19 8.81
C SER A 60 -12.45 1.49 8.92
N SER A 61 -13.03 1.17 10.08
CA SER A 61 -14.45 1.39 10.41
C SER A 61 -14.94 2.81 10.06
N CYS A 62 -14.06 3.82 10.11
CA CYS A 62 -14.41 5.20 9.74
C CYS A 62 -14.71 5.38 8.25
N PHE A 63 -13.98 4.71 7.35
CA PHE A 63 -14.24 4.77 5.91
C PHE A 63 -15.54 4.03 5.57
N THR A 64 -15.82 2.91 6.21
CA THR A 64 -17.12 2.21 6.07
C THR A 64 -18.29 3.09 6.51
N LYS A 65 -18.17 3.77 7.67
CA LYS A 65 -19.16 4.75 8.13
C LYS A 65 -19.29 5.93 7.17
N PHE A 66 -18.18 6.46 6.66
CA PHE A 66 -18.15 7.52 5.66
C PHE A 66 -18.87 7.12 4.37
N HIS A 67 -18.59 5.92 3.84
CA HIS A 67 -19.22 5.39 2.66
C HIS A 67 -20.73 5.19 2.86
N LYS A 68 -21.16 4.73 4.04
CA LYS A 68 -22.58 4.61 4.41
C LYS A 68 -23.29 5.96 4.51
N ILE A 69 -22.63 6.98 5.06
CA ILE A 69 -23.21 8.32 5.15
C ILE A 69 -23.33 8.94 3.77
N ARG A 70 -22.28 8.93 2.95
CA ARG A 70 -22.27 9.62 1.64
C ARG A 70 -23.22 9.02 0.61
N SER A 71 -23.60 7.74 0.76
CA SER A 71 -24.59 7.07 -0.08
C SER A 71 -26.02 7.14 0.48
N SER A 72 -26.21 7.68 1.68
CA SER A 72 -27.54 7.80 2.28
C SER A 72 -28.38 8.86 1.58
N SER A 73 -29.66 8.58 1.37
CA SER A 73 -30.63 9.51 0.76
C SER A 73 -30.70 10.84 1.52
N ALA A 74 -30.62 10.80 2.85
CA ALA A 74 -30.60 12.00 3.70
C ALA A 74 -29.40 12.90 3.39
N PHE A 75 -28.21 12.33 3.22
CA PHE A 75 -27.00 13.09 2.90
C PHE A 75 -27.00 13.60 1.46
N MET A 76 -27.55 12.84 0.52
CA MET A 76 -27.76 13.30 -0.86
C MET A 76 -28.71 14.49 -0.90
N ASN A 77 -29.83 14.42 -0.16
CA ASN A 77 -30.79 15.51 -0.07
C ASN A 77 -30.19 16.76 0.59
N LEU A 78 -29.31 16.59 1.58
CA LEU A 78 -28.58 17.69 2.19
C LEU A 78 -27.73 18.47 1.15
N TRP A 79 -27.00 17.76 0.30
CA TRP A 79 -26.26 18.39 -0.81
C TRP A 79 -27.18 19.01 -1.86
N LYS A 80 -28.29 18.36 -2.20
CA LYS A 80 -29.29 18.93 -3.13
C LYS A 80 -29.82 20.27 -2.65
N VAL A 81 -30.23 20.34 -1.39
CA VAL A 81 -30.76 21.58 -0.78
C VAL A 81 -29.69 22.68 -0.77
N PHE A 82 -28.44 22.34 -0.45
CA PHE A 82 -27.34 23.30 -0.43
C PHE A 82 -26.97 23.82 -1.83
N LEU A 83 -27.02 22.95 -2.86
CA LEU A 83 -26.62 23.30 -4.22
C LEU A 83 -27.76 23.88 -5.07
N ALA A 84 -29.02 23.69 -4.68
CA ALA A 84 -30.18 24.19 -5.43
C ALA A 84 -30.14 25.71 -5.72
N PRO A 85 -29.69 26.58 -4.79
CA PRO A 85 -29.55 28.02 -5.06
C PRO A 85 -28.39 28.37 -6.01
N VAL A 86 -27.46 27.45 -6.24
CA VAL A 86 -26.26 27.66 -7.04
C VAL A 86 -26.50 27.26 -8.49
N ASP A 87 -26.94 26.01 -8.69
CA ASP A 87 -27.27 25.46 -9.99
C ASP A 87 -28.03 24.15 -9.81
N LYS A 88 -29.23 24.08 -10.41
CA LYS A 88 -30.10 22.91 -10.34
C LYS A 88 -29.47 21.68 -11.00
N ASP A 89 -28.69 21.86 -12.06
CA ASP A 89 -28.07 20.75 -12.80
C ASP A 89 -26.93 20.12 -12.00
N ILE A 90 -26.19 20.92 -11.22
CA ILE A 90 -25.16 20.38 -10.30
C ILE A 90 -25.81 19.65 -9.13
N ALA A 91 -26.91 20.19 -8.60
CA ALA A 91 -27.61 19.60 -7.46
C ALA A 91 -28.10 18.18 -7.78
N GLU A 92 -28.48 17.90 -9.03
CA GLU A 92 -28.93 16.58 -9.48
C GLU A 92 -27.78 15.61 -9.83
N ASP A 93 -26.57 16.10 -10.15
CA ASP A 93 -25.45 15.22 -10.49
C ASP A 93 -24.57 14.86 -9.27
N PRO A 94 -24.46 13.56 -8.92
CA PRO A 94 -23.73 13.17 -7.74
C PRO A 94 -22.20 13.31 -7.82
N ILE A 95 -21.64 13.43 -9.03
CA ILE A 95 -20.19 13.47 -9.22
C ILE A 95 -19.56 14.64 -8.46
N PHE A 96 -20.20 15.81 -8.54
CA PHE A 96 -19.68 17.04 -7.95
C PHE A 96 -19.63 16.96 -6.42
N TYR A 97 -20.78 16.67 -5.78
CA TYR A 97 -20.81 16.64 -4.32
C TYR A 97 -20.00 15.47 -3.77
N GLN A 98 -19.95 14.32 -4.44
CA GLN A 98 -19.13 13.19 -3.99
C GLN A 98 -17.64 13.55 -4.00
N TYR A 99 -17.18 14.31 -4.99
CA TYR A 99 -15.81 14.80 -5.05
C TYR A 99 -15.47 15.72 -3.88
N ILE A 100 -16.29 16.76 -3.64
CA ILE A 100 -16.08 17.71 -2.54
C ILE A 100 -16.16 17.02 -1.18
N THR A 101 -17.16 16.15 -1.01
CA THR A 101 -17.35 15.32 0.20
C THR A 101 -16.11 14.50 0.51
N ARG A 102 -15.51 13.85 -0.50
CA ARG A 102 -14.27 13.06 -0.35
C ARG A 102 -13.10 13.94 0.05
N ILE A 103 -12.92 15.09 -0.58
CA ILE A 103 -11.82 16.02 -0.26
C ILE A 103 -11.97 16.56 1.16
N SER A 104 -13.17 17.02 1.51
CA SER A 104 -13.49 17.54 2.85
C SER A 104 -13.19 16.51 3.94
N PHE A 105 -13.64 15.26 3.75
CA PHE A 105 -13.38 14.19 4.70
C PHE A 105 -11.88 13.85 4.80
N ASN A 106 -11.18 13.72 3.66
CA ASN A 106 -9.73 13.45 3.67
C ASN A 106 -8.96 14.54 4.43
N ASN A 107 -9.29 15.81 4.22
CA ASN A 107 -8.66 16.91 4.95
C ASN A 107 -8.97 16.86 6.44
N TYR A 108 -10.21 16.54 6.81
CA TYR A 108 -10.58 16.34 8.22
C TYR A 108 -9.73 15.24 8.85
N ILE A 109 -9.54 14.11 8.16
CA ILE A 109 -8.70 13.01 8.64
C ILE A 109 -7.24 13.46 8.78
N THR A 110 -6.65 14.11 7.78
CA THR A 110 -5.27 14.61 7.84
C THR A 110 -5.04 15.59 8.99
N LEU A 111 -6.01 16.44 9.30
CA LEU A 111 -5.90 17.43 10.38
C LEU A 111 -6.07 16.82 11.78
N ASN A 112 -6.99 15.87 11.95
CA ASN A 112 -7.34 15.32 13.27
C ASN A 112 -6.63 14.00 13.59
N PHE A 113 -6.13 13.32 12.57
CA PHE A 113 -5.35 12.09 12.66
C PHE A 113 -4.08 12.26 11.82
N PRO A 114 -3.22 13.22 12.19
CA PRO A 114 -1.98 13.44 11.47
C PRO A 114 -1.17 12.14 11.53
N ILE A 115 -0.90 11.57 10.35
CA ILE A 115 0.13 10.55 10.23
C ILE A 115 1.43 11.25 10.64
N PRO A 116 2.18 10.73 11.63
CA PRO A 116 3.44 11.32 12.02
C PRO A 116 4.30 11.53 10.77
N ASN A 117 4.60 12.79 10.45
CA ASN A 117 5.58 13.08 9.43
C ASN A 117 6.90 12.47 9.90
N PRO A 118 7.68 11.80 9.03
CA PRO A 118 9.00 11.32 9.37
C PRO A 118 9.97 12.52 9.41
N SER A 119 9.82 13.39 10.40
CA SER A 119 10.88 14.30 10.81
C SER A 119 11.64 13.62 11.94
N VAL A 120 12.83 13.14 11.60
CA VAL A 120 14.06 13.21 12.40
C VAL A 120 13.82 13.36 13.90
N ASP A 121 13.56 12.25 14.60
CA ASP A 121 14.26 11.85 15.82
C ASP A 121 13.51 10.75 16.58
N ALA A 122 14.31 9.85 17.16
CA ALA A 122 13.98 8.84 18.16
C ALA A 122 13.33 7.50 17.71
N THR A 123 14.19 6.58 17.28
CA THR A 123 14.33 5.21 17.86
C THR A 123 13.12 4.26 17.93
N SER A 124 12.12 4.38 17.06
CA SER A 124 11.16 3.30 16.83
C SER A 124 10.65 3.35 15.40
N GLN A 125 11.41 2.75 14.47
CA GLN A 125 10.91 2.44 13.13
C GLN A 125 9.78 1.41 13.27
N ARG A 126 8.54 1.87 13.50
CA ARG A 126 7.37 1.04 13.25
C ARG A 126 7.32 0.81 11.75
N ALA A 127 7.46 -0.44 11.34
CA ALA A 127 7.12 -0.84 9.98
C ALA A 127 5.69 -0.40 9.68
N PHE A 128 5.43 0.07 8.46
CA PHE A 128 4.07 0.35 8.03
C PHE A 128 3.24 -0.93 8.14
N PRO A 129 2.00 -0.86 8.68
CA PRO A 129 1.14 -2.03 8.77
C PRO A 129 0.94 -2.64 7.38
N LEU A 130 0.83 -3.96 7.32
CA LEU A 130 0.59 -4.70 6.09
C LEU A 130 -0.78 -4.29 5.51
N THR A 131 -0.81 -3.89 4.24
CA THR A 131 -2.09 -3.63 3.57
C THR A 131 -2.78 -4.92 3.17
N PHE A 132 -4.05 -4.84 2.79
CA PHE A 132 -4.78 -5.97 2.25
C PHE A 132 -4.07 -6.62 1.05
N GLU A 133 -3.53 -5.81 0.14
CA GLU A 133 -2.77 -6.30 -1.01
C GLU A 133 -1.45 -6.95 -0.58
N ASP A 134 -0.78 -6.41 0.44
CA ASP A 134 0.41 -7.04 1.01
C ASP A 134 0.09 -8.42 1.55
N THR A 135 -0.96 -8.55 2.35
CA THR A 135 -1.41 -9.81 2.96
C THR A 135 -1.74 -10.87 1.90
N ASN A 136 -2.41 -10.48 0.81
CA ASN A 136 -2.72 -11.38 -0.31
C ASN A 136 -1.44 -11.82 -1.04
N ALA A 137 -0.54 -10.89 -1.33
CA ALA A 137 0.75 -11.19 -1.96
C ALA A 137 1.61 -12.09 -1.07
N LEU A 138 1.54 -11.92 0.26
CA LEU A 138 2.25 -12.77 1.22
C LEU A 138 1.78 -14.22 1.16
N ARG A 139 0.47 -14.48 1.08
CA ARG A 139 -0.03 -15.86 0.94
C ARG A 139 0.45 -16.51 -0.35
N TYR A 140 0.45 -15.76 -1.45
CA TYR A 140 1.02 -16.23 -2.72
C TYR A 140 2.51 -16.57 -2.60
N ILE A 141 3.29 -15.70 -1.95
CA ILE A 141 4.74 -15.92 -1.75
C ILE A 141 4.98 -17.12 -0.82
N ALA A 142 4.17 -17.31 0.22
CA ALA A 142 4.25 -18.43 1.12
C ALA A 142 4.15 -19.77 0.37
N GLY A 143 3.13 -19.91 -0.51
CA GLY A 143 2.99 -21.07 -1.38
C GLY A 143 4.20 -21.28 -2.31
N TYR A 144 4.74 -20.19 -2.87
CA TYR A 144 5.98 -20.26 -3.66
C TYR A 144 7.18 -20.76 -2.85
N VAL A 145 7.35 -20.30 -1.61
CA VAL A 145 8.44 -20.75 -0.72
C VAL A 145 8.32 -22.24 -0.42
N CYS A 146 7.12 -22.70 -0.04
CA CYS A 146 6.85 -24.11 0.24
C CYS A 146 7.16 -24.98 -0.98
N LEU A 147 6.64 -24.61 -2.16
CA LEU A 147 6.90 -25.33 -3.42
C LEU A 147 8.39 -25.37 -3.79
N ASN A 148 9.11 -24.27 -3.57
CA ASN A 148 10.53 -24.19 -3.90
C ASN A 148 11.38 -25.06 -2.95
N LEU A 149 11.06 -25.07 -1.65
CA LEU A 149 11.72 -25.94 -0.68
C LEU A 149 11.42 -27.41 -0.94
N TYR A 150 10.15 -27.75 -1.20
CA TYR A 150 9.74 -29.11 -1.58
C TYR A 150 10.58 -29.62 -2.76
N ARG A 151 10.66 -28.85 -3.85
CA ARG A 151 11.45 -29.21 -5.04
C ARG A 151 12.95 -29.36 -4.73
N LYS A 152 13.50 -28.50 -3.86
CA LYS A 152 14.91 -28.57 -3.44
C LYS A 152 15.19 -29.81 -2.61
N LEU A 153 14.30 -30.18 -1.69
CA LEU A 153 14.43 -31.36 -0.84
C LEU A 153 14.25 -32.65 -1.63
N MET A 154 13.31 -32.69 -2.57
CA MET A 154 13.13 -33.82 -3.50
C MET A 154 14.41 -34.11 -4.31
N ALA A 155 15.16 -33.06 -4.67
CA ALA A 155 16.45 -33.19 -5.35
C ALA A 155 17.65 -33.33 -4.40
N SER A 156 17.42 -33.34 -3.08
CA SER A 156 18.47 -33.39 -2.06
C SER A 156 18.82 -34.83 -1.68
N SER A 157 20.07 -35.02 -1.25
CA SER A 157 20.56 -36.26 -0.65
C SER A 157 20.60 -36.21 0.89
N LYS A 158 19.87 -35.28 1.51
CA LYS A 158 19.79 -35.18 2.97
C LYS A 158 19.17 -36.45 3.56
N PRO A 159 19.67 -36.93 4.71
CA PRO A 159 19.17 -38.15 5.35
C PRO A 159 17.73 -37.98 5.88
N ASN A 160 17.40 -36.80 6.42
CA ASN A 160 16.09 -36.43 6.97
C ASN A 160 15.16 -35.76 5.94
N LYS A 161 15.43 -35.90 4.63
CA LYS A 161 14.69 -35.16 3.61
C LYS A 161 13.19 -35.48 3.60
N ASP A 162 12.82 -36.71 3.90
CA ASP A 162 11.44 -37.18 3.82
C ASP A 162 10.61 -36.56 4.94
N ASP A 163 11.16 -36.48 6.16
CA ASP A 163 10.57 -35.79 7.29
C ASP A 163 10.41 -34.29 7.00
N LEU A 164 11.47 -33.64 6.49
CA LEU A 164 11.40 -32.23 6.10
C LEU A 164 10.36 -31.97 4.99
N ILE A 165 10.13 -32.94 4.10
CA ILE A 165 9.08 -32.86 3.07
C ILE A 165 7.69 -32.97 3.71
N LEU A 166 7.49 -33.91 4.63
CA LEU A 166 6.23 -34.04 5.38
C LEU A 166 5.89 -32.74 6.10
N GLY A 167 6.86 -32.12 6.78
CA GLY A 167 6.63 -30.83 7.44
C GLY A 167 6.31 -29.67 6.49
N ILE A 168 6.73 -29.74 5.21
CA ILE A 168 6.27 -28.77 4.19
C ILE A 168 4.85 -29.09 3.75
N ILE A 169 4.49 -30.37 3.62
CA ILE A 169 3.14 -30.79 3.25
C ILE A 169 2.14 -30.35 4.33
N ASP A 170 2.50 -30.43 5.60
CA ASP A 170 1.68 -29.94 6.72
C ASP A 170 1.37 -28.43 6.62
N MET A 171 2.23 -27.66 5.92
CA MET A 171 2.02 -26.24 5.67
C MET A 171 1.13 -25.93 4.46
N ILE A 172 0.87 -26.92 3.61
CA ILE A 172 0.09 -26.78 2.39
C ILE A 172 -1.37 -27.05 2.69
N ASP A 173 -2.23 -26.27 2.05
CA ASP A 173 -3.69 -26.43 2.17
C ASP A 173 -4.22 -27.17 0.93
N ASP A 174 -4.55 -28.45 1.12
CA ASP A 174 -5.15 -29.30 0.08
C ASP A 174 -6.66 -29.07 -0.03
N ASP A 175 -7.30 -28.70 1.07
CA ASP A 175 -8.73 -28.49 1.18
C ASP A 175 -9.02 -27.00 1.07
N ARG A 176 -9.19 -26.52 -0.18
CA ARG A 176 -9.53 -25.12 -0.53
C ARG A 176 -10.84 -24.58 0.09
N GLU A 177 -11.38 -25.28 1.08
CA GLU A 177 -12.66 -25.09 1.73
C GLU A 177 -12.62 -24.05 2.87
N ASP A 178 -11.45 -23.72 3.42
CA ASP A 178 -11.27 -22.66 4.43
C ASP A 178 -11.24 -21.24 3.81
N ALA A 179 -12.23 -20.94 2.97
CA ALA A 179 -12.34 -19.70 2.21
C ALA A 179 -12.77 -18.46 3.03
N ASP A 180 -12.93 -18.59 4.35
CA ASP A 180 -13.31 -17.49 5.23
C ASP A 180 -12.20 -16.42 5.37
N ASP A 181 -10.94 -16.77 5.06
CA ASP A 181 -9.86 -15.80 4.96
C ASP A 181 -9.90 -15.05 3.61
N PRO A 182 -10.04 -13.70 3.61
CA PRO A 182 -10.04 -12.90 2.38
C PRO A 182 -8.80 -13.07 1.49
N SER A 183 -7.65 -13.39 2.07
CA SER A 183 -6.40 -13.64 1.35
C SER A 183 -6.37 -15.01 0.68
N ALA A 184 -6.96 -16.04 1.29
CA ALA A 184 -7.15 -17.35 0.66
C ALA A 184 -8.11 -17.22 -0.53
N SER A 185 -9.23 -16.50 -0.35
CA SER A 185 -10.16 -16.16 -1.42
C SER A 185 -9.48 -15.47 -2.62
N TRP A 186 -8.55 -14.55 -2.35
CA TRP A 186 -7.80 -13.87 -3.42
C TRP A 186 -6.87 -14.81 -4.20
N VAL A 187 -6.11 -15.67 -3.51
CA VAL A 187 -5.21 -16.63 -4.18
C VAL A 187 -6.01 -17.62 -5.03
N ASN A 188 -7.15 -18.11 -4.51
CA ASN A 188 -8.08 -18.95 -5.26
C ASN A 188 -8.61 -18.27 -6.53
N LEU A 189 -8.90 -16.98 -6.49
CA LEU A 189 -9.38 -16.22 -7.64
C LEU A 189 -8.33 -16.10 -8.76
N VAL A 190 -7.04 -16.00 -8.42
CA VAL A 190 -5.95 -15.84 -9.40
C VAL A 190 -5.32 -17.15 -9.83
N ASP A 191 -5.57 -18.24 -9.11
CA ASP A 191 -5.06 -19.57 -9.44
C ASP A 191 -5.66 -20.09 -10.76
N ARG A 192 -4.80 -20.69 -11.57
CA ARG A 192 -5.15 -21.32 -12.85
C ARG A 192 -4.83 -22.83 -12.86
N GLY A 193 -4.77 -23.43 -11.68
CA GLY A 193 -4.46 -24.85 -11.46
C GLY A 193 -2.97 -25.14 -11.25
N GLY A 194 -2.19 -24.16 -10.82
CA GLY A 194 -0.73 -24.32 -10.68
C GLY A 194 -0.12 -23.66 -9.46
N LEU A 195 -0.93 -23.01 -8.62
CA LEU A 195 -0.47 -22.41 -7.37
C LEU A 195 -0.56 -23.41 -6.22
N VAL A 196 0.41 -23.35 -5.31
CA VAL A 196 0.38 -24.04 -4.03
C VAL A 196 -0.30 -23.12 -3.03
N HIS A 197 -1.32 -23.63 -2.35
CA HIS A 197 -2.05 -22.93 -1.30
C HIS A 197 -1.46 -23.33 0.05
N VAL A 198 -1.51 -22.43 1.01
CA VAL A 198 -1.02 -22.66 2.38
C VAL A 198 -2.15 -22.37 3.36
N HIS A 199 -2.19 -23.11 4.46
CA HIS A 199 -3.22 -22.92 5.48
C HIS A 199 -2.95 -21.63 6.28
N ASN A 200 -3.91 -21.24 7.12
CA ASN A 200 -3.90 -19.95 7.81
C ASN A 200 -2.72 -19.78 8.79
N SER A 201 -2.30 -20.83 9.50
CA SER A 201 -1.15 -20.72 10.43
C SER A 201 0.17 -20.55 9.67
N ALA A 202 0.36 -21.26 8.55
CA ALA A 202 1.51 -21.03 7.67
C ALA A 202 1.51 -19.59 7.13
N HIS A 203 0.36 -19.08 6.67
CA HIS A 203 0.25 -17.67 6.25
C HIS A 203 0.57 -16.67 7.37
N THR A 204 0.16 -16.98 8.61
CA THR A 204 0.46 -16.15 9.79
C THR A 204 1.96 -16.09 10.05
N LEU A 205 2.69 -17.21 9.96
CA LEU A 205 4.15 -17.24 10.05
C LEU A 205 4.80 -16.28 9.03
N PHE A 206 4.38 -16.35 7.76
CA PHE A 206 4.93 -15.45 6.73
C PHE A 206 4.59 -13.98 6.96
N THR A 207 3.45 -13.71 7.58
CA THR A 207 3.04 -12.36 7.99
C THR A 207 3.99 -11.83 9.07
N GLN A 208 4.26 -12.61 10.12
CA GLN A 208 5.24 -12.27 11.17
C GLN A 208 6.63 -12.04 10.59
N LEU A 209 7.10 -12.94 9.71
CA LEU A 209 8.38 -12.78 9.03
C LEU A 209 8.49 -11.44 8.27
N GLU A 210 7.46 -11.07 7.52
CA GLU A 210 7.46 -9.82 6.75
C GLU A 210 7.47 -8.57 7.64
N GLU A 211 6.73 -8.58 8.75
CA GLU A 211 6.71 -7.45 9.70
C GLU A 211 8.11 -7.13 10.24
N ILE A 212 8.88 -8.16 10.56
CA ILE A 212 10.27 -8.00 10.98
C ILE A 212 11.14 -7.57 9.81
N ILE A 213 11.07 -8.25 8.67
CA ILE A 213 11.88 -7.94 7.49
C ILE A 213 11.70 -6.47 7.04
N ARG A 214 10.48 -5.93 7.08
CA ARG A 214 10.20 -4.51 6.74
C ARG A 214 10.94 -3.51 7.64
N ARG A 215 11.22 -3.84 8.90
CA ARG A 215 12.01 -3.00 9.82
C ARG A 215 13.49 -2.95 9.43
N HIS A 216 13.98 -3.99 8.75
CA HIS A 216 15.39 -4.11 8.35
C HIS A 216 15.63 -3.68 6.91
N MET A 217 14.73 -4.03 5.98
CA MET A 217 14.81 -3.68 4.55
C MET A 217 14.22 -2.29 4.27
N THR A 218 14.81 -1.26 4.89
CA THR A 218 14.46 0.15 4.63
C THR A 218 15.52 0.82 3.78
N ARG A 219 15.13 1.82 2.98
CA ARG A 219 16.07 2.54 2.10
C ARG A 219 17.27 3.13 2.86
N SER A 220 17.05 3.64 4.07
CA SER A 220 18.10 4.19 4.92
C SER A 220 19.11 3.14 5.38
N LYS A 221 18.70 1.88 5.49
CA LYS A 221 19.53 0.76 5.95
C LYS A 221 20.08 -0.11 4.81
N ALA A 222 19.86 0.29 3.55
CA ALA A 222 20.22 -0.53 2.40
C ALA A 222 21.71 -0.85 2.31
N THR A 223 22.59 0.03 2.81
CA THR A 223 24.05 -0.17 2.84
C THR A 223 24.55 -0.96 4.04
N GLU A 224 23.73 -1.10 5.10
CA GLU A 224 24.08 -1.77 6.36
C GLU A 224 23.38 -3.13 6.50
N PHE A 225 22.63 -3.54 5.48
CA PHE A 225 21.87 -4.77 5.48
C PHE A 225 22.77 -6.00 5.53
N SER A 226 22.64 -6.79 6.60
CA SER A 226 23.25 -8.11 6.72
C SER A 226 22.18 -9.19 6.69
N LYS A 227 22.23 -10.03 5.66
CA LYS A 227 21.32 -11.18 5.49
C LYS A 227 21.42 -12.16 6.65
N ASP A 228 22.64 -12.46 7.09
CA ASP A 228 22.89 -13.47 8.12
C ASP A 228 22.38 -13.00 9.48
N ARG A 229 22.65 -11.74 9.84
CA ARG A 229 22.10 -11.14 11.07
C ARG A 229 20.58 -11.13 11.08
N LEU A 230 19.95 -10.72 9.98
CA LEU A 230 18.49 -10.75 9.88
C LEU A 230 17.93 -12.17 10.00
N THR A 231 18.61 -13.16 9.41
CA THR A 231 18.19 -14.57 9.53
C THR A 231 18.27 -15.03 10.99
N GLU A 232 19.35 -14.69 11.70
CA GLU A 232 19.50 -14.99 13.13
C GLU A 232 18.45 -14.29 14.00
N ASP A 233 18.17 -13.02 13.73
CA ASP A 233 17.15 -12.24 14.45
C ASP A 233 15.76 -12.88 14.28
N LEU A 234 15.41 -13.29 13.06
CA LEU A 234 14.13 -13.94 12.77
C LEU A 234 14.00 -15.31 13.46
N LEU A 235 15.09 -16.09 13.53
CA LEU A 235 15.07 -17.41 14.17
C LEU A 235 15.01 -17.36 15.70
N LYS A 236 15.17 -16.18 16.30
CA LYS A 236 15.11 -15.96 17.75
C LYS A 236 13.90 -15.14 18.17
N ASP A 237 13.06 -14.70 17.24
CA ASP A 237 11.89 -13.87 17.57
C ASP A 237 10.76 -14.74 18.12
N ASP A 238 10.26 -14.39 19.30
CA ASP A 238 9.23 -15.16 20.00
C ASP A 238 7.95 -15.30 19.16
N ASN A 239 7.52 -14.26 18.43
CA ASN A 239 6.28 -14.33 17.64
C ASN A 239 6.42 -15.28 16.45
N ILE A 240 7.63 -15.37 15.88
CA ILE A 240 7.93 -16.33 14.82
C ILE A 240 7.93 -17.75 15.38
N LEU A 241 8.56 -17.97 16.54
CA LEU A 241 8.61 -19.28 17.19
C LEU A 241 7.23 -19.77 17.65
N ASP A 242 6.40 -18.86 18.16
CA ASP A 242 5.01 -19.14 18.51
C ASP A 242 4.19 -19.51 17.27
N SER A 243 4.25 -18.67 16.22
CA SER A 243 3.54 -18.95 14.95
C SER A 243 4.03 -20.25 14.29
N TRP A 244 5.32 -20.59 14.43
CA TRP A 244 5.89 -21.84 13.94
C TRP A 244 5.38 -23.05 14.72
N SER A 245 5.13 -22.88 16.03
CA SER A 245 4.56 -23.91 16.87
C SER A 245 3.10 -24.20 16.51
N ASP A 246 2.34 -23.14 16.18
CA ASP A 246 0.91 -23.22 15.81
C ASP A 246 0.63 -23.93 14.47
N ILE A 247 1.64 -24.12 13.62
CA ILE A 247 1.48 -24.89 12.38
C ILE A 247 1.25 -26.38 12.69
N GLY A 248 1.72 -26.86 13.85
CA GLY A 248 1.47 -28.25 14.26
C GLY A 248 2.28 -29.30 13.50
N VAL A 249 3.39 -28.90 12.85
CA VAL A 249 4.30 -29.83 12.15
C VAL A 249 4.81 -30.90 13.12
N GLU A 250 4.51 -32.17 12.82
CA GLU A 250 4.91 -33.34 13.60
C GLU A 250 6.33 -33.78 13.22
N LEU A 251 7.32 -33.02 13.66
CA LEU A 251 8.75 -33.30 13.45
C LEU A 251 9.52 -33.38 14.75
N GLU A 252 10.62 -34.12 14.72
CA GLU A 252 11.65 -34.07 15.75
C GLU A 252 12.20 -32.65 15.90
N ALA A 253 12.61 -32.28 17.12
CA ALA A 253 12.97 -30.89 17.43
C ALA A 253 14.11 -30.34 16.55
N GLU A 254 15.06 -31.20 16.18
CA GLU A 254 16.18 -30.86 15.29
C GLU A 254 15.68 -30.54 13.86
N ASP A 255 14.83 -31.40 13.30
CA ASP A 255 14.25 -31.24 11.96
C ASP A 255 13.30 -30.05 11.91
N LYS A 256 12.51 -29.83 12.96
CA LYS A 256 11.61 -28.68 13.10
C LYS A 256 12.40 -27.36 13.07
N THR A 257 13.54 -27.32 13.76
CA THR A 257 14.44 -26.15 13.76
C THR A 257 15.12 -25.98 12.40
N GLU A 258 15.56 -27.07 11.79
CA GLU A 258 16.17 -27.05 10.45
C GLU A 258 15.19 -26.53 9.40
N LEU A 259 13.95 -27.02 9.40
CA LEU A 259 12.91 -26.63 8.45
C LEU A 259 12.59 -25.14 8.56
N LEU A 260 12.39 -24.62 9.77
CA LEU A 260 12.21 -23.19 10.00
C LEU A 260 13.42 -22.39 9.46
N GLY A 261 14.64 -22.87 9.74
CA GLY A 261 15.87 -22.30 9.20
C GLY A 261 15.89 -22.23 7.68
N MET A 262 15.42 -23.27 7.00
CA MET A 262 15.31 -23.33 5.53
C MET A 262 14.26 -22.34 5.00
N ILE A 263 13.10 -22.25 5.64
CA ILE A 263 12.02 -21.30 5.32
C ILE A 263 12.50 -19.86 5.45
N VAL A 264 13.04 -19.49 6.61
CA VAL A 264 13.52 -18.13 6.89
C VAL A 264 14.60 -17.74 5.89
N LYS A 265 15.61 -18.60 5.67
CA LYS A 265 16.69 -18.32 4.71
C LYS A 265 16.17 -18.10 3.30
N LEU A 266 15.25 -18.93 2.83
CA LEU A 266 14.69 -18.78 1.48
C LEU A 266 13.84 -17.51 1.38
N TYR A 267 12.98 -17.25 2.37
CA TYR A 267 12.12 -16.08 2.39
C TYR A 267 12.91 -14.77 2.42
N VAL A 268 13.90 -14.65 3.31
CA VAL A 268 14.81 -13.50 3.36
C VAL A 268 15.54 -13.32 2.03
N THR A 269 15.92 -14.40 1.34
CA THR A 269 16.56 -14.34 0.02
C THR A 269 15.61 -13.75 -1.03
N VAL A 270 14.37 -14.26 -1.11
CA VAL A 270 13.34 -13.76 -2.03
C VAL A 270 13.06 -12.28 -1.79
N ARG A 271 12.86 -11.87 -0.53
CA ARG A 271 12.64 -10.48 -0.16
C ARG A 271 13.85 -9.60 -0.44
N GLY A 272 15.07 -10.09 -0.17
CA GLY A 272 16.32 -9.38 -0.44
C GLY A 272 16.50 -9.05 -1.92
N PHE A 273 16.22 -10.01 -2.82
CA PHE A 273 16.25 -9.76 -4.26
C PHE A 273 15.19 -8.75 -4.70
N SER A 274 13.97 -8.85 -4.19
CA SER A 274 12.90 -7.89 -4.48
C SER A 274 13.26 -6.48 -4.01
N PHE A 275 13.82 -6.37 -2.81
CA PHE A 275 14.29 -5.10 -2.24
C PHE A 275 15.42 -4.49 -3.07
N ALA A 276 16.46 -5.26 -3.42
CA ALA A 276 17.54 -4.78 -4.26
C ALA A 276 17.02 -4.32 -5.64
N ALA A 277 16.12 -5.08 -6.26
CA ALA A 277 15.50 -4.71 -7.53
C ALA A 277 14.73 -3.38 -7.43
N SER A 278 14.01 -3.15 -6.34
CA SER A 278 13.29 -1.90 -6.08
C SER A 278 14.23 -0.69 -5.96
N ILE A 279 15.39 -0.85 -5.30
CA ILE A 279 16.39 0.21 -5.17
C ILE A 279 16.97 0.57 -6.54
N VAL A 280 17.31 -0.45 -7.33
CA VAL A 280 17.84 -0.26 -8.69
C VAL A 280 16.81 0.45 -9.57
N GLU A 281 15.54 0.09 -9.48
CA GLU A 281 14.48 0.73 -10.26
C GLU A 281 14.26 2.19 -9.85
N LEU A 282 14.26 2.50 -8.55
CA LEU A 282 14.21 3.89 -8.07
C LEU A 282 15.40 4.72 -8.56
N TYR A 283 16.60 4.13 -8.60
CA TYR A 283 17.78 4.78 -9.17
C TYR A 283 17.64 5.03 -10.67
N LYS A 284 17.13 4.06 -11.45
CA LYS A 284 16.83 4.26 -12.88
C LYS A 284 15.81 5.38 -13.09
N GLN A 285 14.78 5.47 -12.24
CA GLN A 285 13.75 6.50 -12.33
C GLN A 285 14.31 7.90 -12.00
N SER A 286 15.20 8.02 -11.01
CA SER A 286 15.84 9.30 -10.68
C SER A 286 16.73 9.81 -11.82
N LEU A 287 17.50 8.92 -12.45
CA LEU A 287 18.29 9.25 -13.65
C LEU A 287 17.40 9.73 -14.80
N LYS A 288 16.28 9.04 -15.07
CA LYS A 288 15.33 9.45 -16.12
C LYS A 288 14.68 10.82 -15.84
N LYS A 289 14.41 11.15 -14.57
CA LYS A 289 13.89 12.48 -14.18
C LYS A 289 14.94 13.57 -14.38
N ASN A 290 16.21 13.31 -14.06
CA ASN A 290 17.31 14.27 -14.23
C ASN A 290 17.62 14.55 -15.72
N LEU A 291 17.39 13.58 -16.62
CA LEU A 291 17.59 13.75 -18.06
C LEU A 291 16.49 14.58 -18.75
N LYS A 292 15.30 14.71 -18.17
CA LYS A 292 14.19 15.52 -18.74
C LYS A 292 14.36 17.04 -18.58
N GLY A 293 15.40 17.50 -17.89
CA GLY A 293 15.73 18.92 -17.73
C GLY A 293 17.15 19.31 -18.17
N SER A 294 18.03 18.35 -18.44
CA SER A 294 19.36 18.63 -18.95
C SER A 294 19.32 18.77 -20.47
N ARG A 295 19.60 19.97 -21.00
CA ARG A 295 19.91 20.18 -22.42
C ARG A 295 20.86 19.07 -22.89
N SER A 296 20.53 18.40 -23.99
CA SER A 296 21.37 17.31 -24.50
C SER A 296 22.80 17.79 -24.69
N LEU A 297 23.78 16.89 -24.57
CA LEU A 297 25.18 17.23 -24.81
C LEU A 297 25.38 17.90 -26.17
N ARG A 298 24.62 17.49 -27.19
CA ARG A 298 24.61 18.14 -28.52
C ARG A 298 24.12 19.59 -28.46
N THR A 299 23.08 19.87 -27.67
CA THR A 299 22.55 21.23 -27.48
C THR A 299 23.52 22.12 -26.69
N LYS A 300 24.29 21.54 -25.76
CA LYS A 300 25.34 22.27 -25.03
C LYS A 300 26.57 22.54 -25.89
N LEU A 301 26.96 21.60 -26.75
CA LEU A 301 28.08 21.77 -27.68
C LEU A 301 27.76 22.82 -28.75
N ASN A 302 26.56 22.80 -29.33
CA ASN A 302 26.16 23.80 -30.33
C ASN A 302 26.03 25.22 -29.73
N ALA A 303 25.54 25.35 -28.49
CA ALA A 303 25.48 26.64 -27.82
C ALA A 303 26.86 27.20 -27.44
N ASN A 304 27.90 26.34 -27.36
CA ASN A 304 29.27 26.76 -27.14
C ASN A 304 29.99 27.08 -28.46
N SER A 305 29.66 26.42 -29.57
CA SER A 305 30.22 26.79 -30.88
C SER A 305 29.70 28.15 -31.33
N GLU A 306 28.41 28.44 -31.15
CA GLU A 306 27.83 29.76 -31.49
C GLU A 306 28.45 30.91 -30.67
N LYS A 307 28.83 30.66 -29.41
CA LYS A 307 29.58 31.64 -28.59
C LYS A 307 31.06 31.77 -28.93
N SER A 308 31.64 30.79 -29.61
CA SER A 308 33.04 30.84 -30.04
C SER A 308 33.18 31.69 -31.29
N ASP A 309 32.15 31.70 -32.14
CA ASP A 309 32.13 32.46 -33.40
C ASP A 309 31.79 33.95 -33.18
N GLU A 310 31.04 34.30 -32.13
CA GLU A 310 30.74 35.71 -31.79
C GLU A 310 31.94 36.50 -31.24
N VAL A 311 32.98 35.83 -30.72
CA VAL A 311 34.19 36.49 -30.18
C VAL A 311 35.27 36.69 -31.24
N ALA A 312 35.15 36.04 -32.41
CA ALA A 312 36.11 36.14 -33.50
C ALA A 312 35.85 37.31 -34.47
N ASP A 313 34.68 37.95 -34.40
CA ASP A 313 34.27 39.07 -35.27
C ASP A 313 34.38 40.47 -34.61
N GLU A 314 34.90 40.56 -33.37
CA GLU A 314 35.15 41.83 -32.65
C GLU A 314 36.65 42.15 -32.43
N GLN A 315 37.56 41.62 -33.26
CA GLN A 315 38.98 42.04 -33.28
C GLN A 315 39.45 42.58 -34.63
#